data_AF-A0AAU5BS48-F1
#
_entry.id   AF-A0AAU5BS48-F1
#
_cell.length_a   1.000
_cell.length_b   1.000
_cell.length_c   1.000
_cell.angle_alpha   90.00
_cell.angle_beta   90.00
_cell.angle_gamma   90.00
#
_symmetry.space_group_name_H-M   'P 1'
#
loop_
_entity.id
_entity.type
_entity.pdbx_description
1 polymer ?
#
loop_
_entity_poly.entity_id
_entity_poly.type
_entity_poly.pdbx_seq_one_letter_code
_entity_poly.pdbx_strand_id
1 'polypeptide(L)'
;MATQQLSGTRVPAHSNTLTVDRLLSAPLADLLDEVDAKIVDSSVTDEMFFGQVVKPRTGTALLCMPAGRSAFERDTIARILVGKLLGAPLCPVPPSLDVRTFGGSQ
;
A
#
# COMPACT_ATOMS: atom_id res chain seq x y z
N MET A 1 26.04 -33.88 -32.85
CA MET A 1 25.60 -33.85 -31.44
C MET A 1 24.76 -32.60 -31.25
N ALA A 2 23.53 -32.75 -30.74
CA ALA A 2 22.45 -31.78 -30.84
C ALA A 2 22.51 -30.68 -29.78
N THR A 3 22.23 -29.44 -30.19
CA THR A 3 21.97 -28.28 -29.32
C THR A 3 20.51 -28.31 -28.87
N GLN A 4 20.25 -28.52 -27.58
CA GLN A 4 18.92 -28.34 -27.00
C GLN A 4 18.67 -26.85 -26.73
N GLN A 5 17.73 -26.26 -27.48
CA GLN A 5 17.12 -24.98 -27.14
C GLN A 5 16.10 -25.21 -26.02
N LEU A 6 16.35 -24.61 -24.84
CA LEU A 6 15.37 -24.53 -23.76
C LEU A 6 14.39 -23.38 -24.06
N SER A 7 13.25 -23.70 -24.67
CA SER A 7 12.11 -22.81 -24.76
C SER A 7 11.44 -22.69 -23.39
N GLY A 8 11.93 -21.76 -22.57
CA GLY A 8 11.24 -21.31 -21.38
C GLY A 8 10.19 -20.27 -21.78
N THR A 9 8.91 -20.63 -21.71
CA THR A 9 7.82 -19.65 -21.73
C THR A 9 7.98 -18.74 -20.52
N ARG A 10 8.54 -17.55 -20.72
CA ARG A 10 8.52 -16.50 -19.69
C ARG A 10 7.07 -16.04 -19.56
N VAL A 11 6.40 -16.47 -18.50
CA VAL A 11 5.19 -15.82 -18.01
C VAL A 11 5.56 -14.36 -17.79
N PRO A 12 4.89 -13.38 -18.43
CA PRO A 12 5.15 -11.98 -18.12
C PRO A 12 4.85 -11.78 -16.63
N ALA A 13 5.84 -11.31 -15.88
CA ALA A 13 5.59 -10.73 -14.57
C ALA A 13 4.48 -9.69 -14.77
N HIS A 14 3.37 -9.83 -14.04
CA HIS A 14 2.36 -8.79 -14.05
C HIS A 14 3.05 -7.54 -13.55
N SER A 15 3.18 -6.53 -14.41
CA SER A 15 3.57 -5.21 -13.96
C SER A 15 2.47 -4.75 -13.00
N ASN A 16 2.67 -4.95 -11.70
CA ASN A 16 1.80 -4.49 -10.59
C ASN A 16 1.78 -2.96 -10.48
N THR A 17 1.72 -2.28 -11.62
CA THR A 17 1.54 -0.84 -11.65
C THR A 17 0.07 -0.59 -11.39
N LEU A 18 -0.28 -0.42 -10.11
CA LEU A 18 -1.61 0.00 -9.71
C LEU A 18 -1.92 1.36 -10.37
N THR A 19 -2.93 1.38 -11.23
CA THR A 19 -3.38 2.62 -11.87
C THR A 19 -4.29 3.41 -10.91
N VAL A 20 -4.44 4.72 -11.14
CA VAL A 20 -5.43 5.53 -10.39
C VAL A 20 -6.83 4.95 -10.53
N ASP A 21 -7.20 4.50 -11.74
CA ASP A 21 -8.49 3.86 -12.00
C ASP A 21 -8.69 2.60 -11.13
N ARG A 22 -7.64 1.75 -11.02
CA ARG A 22 -7.68 0.57 -10.14
C ARG A 22 -7.78 0.97 -8.67
N LEU A 23 -7.02 1.97 -8.23
CA LEU A 23 -7.05 2.46 -6.86
C LEU A 23 -8.44 2.97 -6.45
N LEU A 24 -9.21 3.52 -7.39
CA LEU A 24 -10.54 4.09 -7.12
C LEU A 24 -11.70 3.10 -7.32
N SER A 25 -11.54 2.10 -8.19
CA SER A 25 -12.62 1.17 -8.55
C SER A 25 -12.54 -0.19 -7.84
N ALA A 26 -11.34 -0.62 -7.42
CA ALA A 26 -11.17 -1.93 -6.82
C ALA A 26 -11.77 -2.02 -5.40
N PRO A 27 -12.26 -3.21 -4.99
CA PRO A 27 -12.50 -3.50 -3.57
C PRO A 27 -11.22 -3.24 -2.75
N LEU A 28 -11.38 -2.67 -1.56
CA LEU A 28 -10.24 -2.33 -0.72
C LEU A 28 -9.43 -3.57 -0.28
N ALA A 29 -10.10 -4.70 -0.06
CA ALA A 29 -9.44 -5.96 0.30
C ALA A 29 -8.43 -6.39 -0.78
N ASP A 30 -8.84 -6.36 -2.05
CA ASP A 30 -7.95 -6.68 -3.18
C ASP A 30 -6.70 -5.78 -3.21
N LEU A 31 -6.88 -4.48 -2.94
CA LEU A 31 -5.79 -3.51 -2.92
C LEU A 31 -4.79 -3.79 -1.78
N LEU A 32 -5.29 -4.21 -0.62
CA LEU A 32 -4.47 -4.55 0.54
C LEU A 32 -3.68 -5.83 0.31
N ASP A 33 -4.30 -6.85 -0.29
CA ASP A 33 -3.65 -8.11 -0.63
C ASP A 33 -2.54 -7.90 -1.68
N GLU A 34 -2.76 -7.04 -2.68
CA GLU A 34 -1.78 -6.74 -3.73
C GLU A 34 -0.48 -6.12 -3.19
N VAL A 35 -0.58 -5.37 -2.08
CA VAL A 35 0.58 -4.70 -1.45
C VAL A 35 1.06 -5.35 -0.16
N ASP A 36 0.56 -6.54 0.18
CA ASP A 36 0.78 -7.22 1.46
C ASP A 36 0.62 -6.25 2.65
N ALA A 37 -0.57 -5.66 2.77
CA ALA A 37 -0.91 -4.71 3.82
C ALA A 37 -2.11 -5.13 4.67
N LYS A 38 -2.12 -4.66 5.92
CA LYS A 38 -3.26 -4.81 6.84
C LYS A 38 -3.58 -3.50 7.52
N ILE A 39 -4.88 -3.22 7.67
CA ILE A 39 -5.36 -2.08 8.45
C ILE A 39 -5.37 -2.49 9.92
N VAL A 40 -4.81 -1.63 10.77
CA VAL A 40 -4.81 -1.78 12.23
C VAL A 40 -5.27 -0.48 12.88
N ASP A 41 -5.93 -0.61 14.03
CA ASP A 41 -6.31 0.55 14.82
C ASP A 41 -5.10 1.10 15.58
N SER A 42 -4.97 2.41 15.56
CA SER A 42 -3.96 3.19 16.25
C SER A 42 -4.52 3.76 17.54
N SER A 43 -3.71 3.76 18.59
CA SER A 43 -4.01 4.44 19.86
C SER A 43 -3.61 5.92 19.87
N VAL A 44 -3.13 6.47 18.75
CA VAL A 44 -2.76 7.89 18.65
C VAL A 44 -4.01 8.75 18.77
N THR A 45 -4.01 9.64 19.76
CA THR A 45 -5.15 10.52 20.10
C THR A 45 -5.04 11.93 19.50
N ASP A 46 -4.00 12.21 18.72
CA ASP A 46 -3.85 13.48 18.03
C ASP A 46 -4.96 13.65 16.99
N GLU A 47 -5.76 14.72 17.13
CA GLU A 47 -6.87 15.01 16.23
C GLU A 47 -6.42 15.24 14.78
N MET A 48 -5.16 15.65 14.59
CA MET A 48 -4.55 15.86 13.29
C MET A 48 -3.96 14.57 12.70
N PHE A 49 -3.93 13.47 13.45
CA PHE A 49 -3.49 12.17 12.95
C PHE A 49 -4.61 11.46 12.19
N PHE A 50 -4.45 11.33 10.88
CA PHE A 50 -5.41 10.62 10.02
C PHE A 50 -4.97 9.20 9.69
N GLY A 51 -3.67 8.90 9.73
CA GLY A 51 -3.15 7.55 9.55
C GLY A 51 -1.73 7.53 9.03
N GLN A 52 -1.08 6.38 9.11
CA GLN A 52 0.28 6.19 8.61
C GLN A 52 0.47 4.78 8.06
N VAL A 53 1.42 4.62 7.14
CA VAL A 53 1.95 3.29 6.80
C VAL A 53 3.26 3.07 7.55
N VAL A 54 3.34 1.94 8.25
CA VAL A 54 4.58 1.38 8.76
C VAL A 54 4.95 0.21 7.87
N LYS A 55 6.07 0.28 7.17
CA LYS A 55 6.61 -0.85 6.40
C LYS A 55 7.80 -1.46 7.15
N PRO A 56 7.63 -2.63 7.80
CA PRO A 56 8.74 -3.35 8.41
C PRO A 56 9.74 -3.81 7.35
N ARG A 57 10.98 -4.09 7.76
CA ARG A 57 12.00 -4.69 6.89
C ARG A 57 11.57 -6.03 6.30
N THR A 58 10.82 -6.80 7.08
CA THR A 58 10.29 -8.11 6.70
C THR A 58 8.86 -8.24 7.21
N GLY A 59 7.94 -8.66 6.34
CA GLY A 59 6.54 -8.89 6.67
C GLY A 59 5.60 -7.79 6.18
N THR A 60 4.32 -7.99 6.51
CA THR A 60 3.18 -7.20 6.06
C THR A 60 3.27 -5.73 6.48
N ALA A 61 2.95 -4.82 5.55
CA ALA A 61 2.82 -3.39 5.83
C ALA A 61 1.59 -3.12 6.72
N LEU A 62 1.73 -2.21 7.67
CA LEU A 62 0.66 -1.85 8.60
C LEU A 62 0.13 -0.45 8.26
N LEU A 63 -1.15 -0.37 7.89
CA LEU A 63 -1.89 0.88 7.76
C LEU A 63 -2.53 1.18 9.11
N CYS A 64 -1.89 2.04 9.90
CA CYS A 64 -2.37 2.42 11.22
C CYS A 64 -3.34 3.60 11.09
N MET A 65 -4.56 3.47 11.59
CA MET A 65 -5.60 4.50 11.51
C MET A 65 -6.26 4.75 12.87
N PRO A 66 -6.76 5.96 13.16
CA PRO A 66 -7.52 6.21 14.39
C PRO A 66 -8.74 5.27 14.50
N ALA A 67 -8.97 4.76 15.71
CA ALA A 67 -10.19 4.01 16.02
C ALA A 67 -11.43 4.92 15.92
N GLY A 68 -12.60 4.32 15.67
CA GLY A 68 -13.88 5.02 15.69
C GLY A 68 -14.18 5.93 14.49
N ARG A 69 -13.30 6.01 13.49
CA ARG A 69 -13.59 6.68 12.20
C ARG A 69 -14.61 5.88 11.38
N SER A 70 -15.40 6.59 10.57
CA SER A 70 -16.42 5.97 9.72
C SER A 70 -15.80 5.02 8.68
N ALA A 71 -16.57 4.03 8.22
CA ALA A 71 -16.10 3.10 7.19
C ALA A 71 -15.64 3.81 5.90
N PHE A 72 -16.38 4.85 5.48
CA PHE A 72 -16.04 5.67 4.31
C PHE A 72 -14.71 6.41 4.48
N GLU A 73 -14.50 7.03 5.65
CA GLU A 73 -13.27 7.75 5.95
C GLU A 73 -12.08 6.80 6.01
N ARG A 74 -12.24 5.63 6.64
CA ARG A 74 -11.19 4.60 6.68
C ARG A 74 -10.83 4.08 5.30
N ASP A 75 -11.81 3.82 4.44
CA ASP A 75 -11.57 3.38 3.06
C ASP A 75 -10.80 4.45 2.26
N THR A 76 -11.22 5.71 2.38
CA THR A 76 -10.56 6.85 1.72
C THR A 76 -9.10 6.97 2.15
N ILE A 77 -8.83 6.94 3.46
CA ILE A 77 -7.47 7.03 4.00
C ILE A 77 -6.66 5.81 3.55
N ALA A 78 -7.24 4.62 3.52
CA ALA A 78 -6.53 3.40 3.14
C ALA A 78 -6.06 3.48 1.70
N ARG A 79 -6.93 3.92 0.78
CA ARG A 79 -6.58 4.12 -0.63
C ARG A 79 -5.49 5.16 -0.80
N ILE A 80 -5.54 6.27 -0.06
CA ILE A 80 -4.46 7.27 -0.08
C ILE A 80 -3.14 6.63 0.35
N LEU A 81 -3.13 5.90 1.47
CA LEU A 81 -1.92 5.26 2.01
C LEU A 81 -1.38 4.15 1.10
N VAL A 82 -2.24 3.34 0.48
CA VAL A 82 -1.86 2.35 -0.55
C VAL A 82 -1.26 3.05 -1.77
N GLY A 83 -1.90 4.11 -2.26
CA GLY A 83 -1.38 4.91 -3.37
C GLY A 83 0.00 5.49 -3.06
N LYS A 84 0.21 6.00 -1.83
CA LYS A 84 1.54 6.48 -1.39
C LYS A 84 2.57 5.36 -1.30
N LEU A 85 2.21 4.20 -0.77
CA LEU A 85 3.10 3.04 -0.65
C LEU A 85 3.63 2.57 -2.02
N LEU A 86 2.81 2.73 -3.06
CA LEU A 86 3.13 2.38 -4.44
C LEU A 86 3.76 3.53 -5.26
N GLY A 87 3.91 4.72 -4.66
CA GLY A 87 4.44 5.90 -5.36
C GLY A 87 3.51 6.45 -6.44
N ALA A 88 2.19 6.25 -6.31
CA ALA A 88 1.22 6.81 -7.24
C ALA A 88 1.27 8.35 -7.23
N PRO A 89 1.05 9.01 -8.38
CA PRO A 89 1.05 10.48 -8.49
C PRO A 89 -0.23 11.06 -7.87
N LEU A 90 -0.29 11.08 -6.55
CA LEU A 90 -1.40 11.66 -5.80
C LEU A 90 -1.25 13.19 -5.74
N CYS A 91 -2.37 13.90 -5.76
CA CYS A 91 -2.40 15.30 -5.34
C CYS A 91 -1.85 15.43 -3.91
N PRO A 92 -1.34 16.60 -3.50
CA PRO A 92 -0.85 16.81 -2.14
C PRO A 92 -1.88 16.34 -1.11
N VAL A 93 -1.45 15.45 -0.21
CA VAL A 93 -2.31 14.91 0.86
C VAL A 93 -1.98 15.59 2.19
N PRO A 94 -2.87 15.54 3.19
CA PRO A 94 -2.60 16.08 4.52
C PRO A 94 -1.24 15.59 5.05
N PRO A 95 -0.40 16.46 5.66
CA PRO A 95 0.95 16.09 6.10
C PRO A 95 1.01 14.93 7.09
N SER A 96 -0.07 14.69 7.82
CA SER A 96 -0.20 13.59 8.78
C SER A 96 -0.46 12.23 8.15
N LEU A 97 -0.78 12.16 6.85
CA LEU A 97 -0.77 10.91 6.08
C LEU A 97 0.65 10.66 5.59
N ASP A 98 1.41 9.83 6.28
CA ASP A 98 2.83 9.60 6.01
C ASP A 98 3.16 8.11 5.78
N VAL A 99 4.22 7.83 5.02
CA VAL A 99 4.75 6.49 4.81
C VAL A 99 6.16 6.44 5.39
N ARG A 100 6.34 5.67 6.46
CA ARG A 100 7.63 5.51 7.12
C ARG A 100 8.16 4.10 6.93
N THR A 101 9.35 4.02 6.34
CA THR A 101 10.11 2.77 6.21
C THR A 101 11.18 2.74 7.29
N PHE A 102 11.30 1.62 7.99
CA PHE A 102 12.30 1.46 9.04
C PHE A 102 13.36 0.43 8.62
N GLY A 103 14.63 0.86 8.61
CA GLY A 103 15.81 0.01 8.36
C GLY A 103 16.45 0.21 6.98
N GLY A 104 17.52 1.00 6.94
CA GLY A 104 18.46 1.11 5.81
C GLY A 104 19.75 1.80 6.27
N SER A 105 20.88 1.09 6.22
CA SER A 105 22.20 1.72 6.24
C SER A 105 22.51 2.24 4.84
N GLN A 106 23.15 3.41 4.76
CA GLN A 106 23.70 3.96 3.51
C GLN A 106 24.63 2.99 2.81
#